data_AF-A0A1Q4GRT2-F1
#
_entry.id   AF-A0A1Q4GRT2-F1
#
_cell.length_a   1.000
_cell.length_b   1.000
_cell.length_c   1.000
_cell.angle_alpha   90.00
_cell.angle_beta   90.00
_cell.angle_gamma   90.00
#
_symmetry.space_group_name_H-M   'P 1'
#
loop_
_entity.id
_entity.type
_entity.pdbx_description
1 polymer ?
#
loop_
_entity_poly.entity_id
_entity_poly.type
_entity_poly.pdbx_seq_one_letter_code
_entity_poly.pdbx_strand_id
1 'polypeptide(L)'
;MSASPDELPCTFVIFGATGNLATNKLLPALYHLEAAARLSESLNIIAFSRREWDTARWREHVRTTLAERIKGDTDSPVFGRFLARFIYQQGDLNDVESYRSLAAHLPPETACSATVFYLAIKPSEFAAVVQNLEAVGLNKPRGLNRIVVEKPFGEDIESARMLNQLLHQHFDEEQIYRIDHFLGKETVQNLLVFRFANTLIEPLWNRNFIDHVQITVAESIGIEKRGEYYDHAGALRDMLQNHLMQLLTVVAMEPPPALEADALRDEKVKVLRSIRPIAKRAVHAHAIRAQYARGSIDGQAVPGYAQEERVETNSVTETYVAAKFYIDNWRWRGVPFYLRTGKRLAKQTSMIAIRFRQPPQQLFRETPLEMIAPNWILLSIQPEESMHMEIHVKQPGLDMDTRVMQMNASFVTTDEETLDAYETLLLDVIEGDRTLFIRFDEVEWAWRVVDPILKNWAVEREYIPTYPAGSWGPADANRLFDSDDQAWRNEL
;
A
#
# COMPACT_ATOMS: atom_id res chain seq x y z
N MET A 1 -10.48 -7.69 -18.66
CA MET A 1 -10.59 -7.90 -20.12
C MET A 1 -9.27 -7.46 -20.70
N SER A 2 -8.54 -8.33 -21.41
CA SER A 2 -7.23 -7.96 -21.97
C SER A 2 -7.40 -6.83 -22.99
N ALA A 3 -6.63 -5.74 -22.86
CA ALA A 3 -6.60 -4.66 -23.84
C ALA A 3 -6.36 -5.22 -25.26
N SER A 4 -6.95 -4.58 -26.25
CA SER A 4 -6.63 -4.92 -27.64
C SER A 4 -5.14 -4.65 -27.91
N PRO A 5 -4.46 -5.42 -28.78
CA PRO A 5 -3.03 -5.20 -29.08
C PRO A 5 -2.71 -3.76 -29.53
N ASP A 6 -3.69 -3.07 -30.11
CA ASP A 6 -3.59 -1.68 -30.57
C ASP A 6 -3.71 -0.64 -29.44
N GLU A 7 -4.06 -1.04 -28.20
CA GLU A 7 -4.17 -0.18 -27.01
C GLU A 7 -3.01 -0.33 -26.01
N LEU A 8 -2.09 -1.27 -26.26
CA LEU A 8 -0.91 -1.46 -25.41
C LEU A 8 0.14 -0.37 -25.70
N PRO A 9 0.79 0.18 -24.66
CA PRO A 9 1.80 1.19 -24.86
C PRO A 9 3.06 0.58 -25.49
N CYS A 10 3.64 1.29 -26.44
CA CYS A 10 4.96 1.00 -27.00
C CYS A 10 6.07 1.81 -26.35
N THR A 11 5.74 2.81 -25.53
CA THR A 11 6.74 3.57 -24.81
C THR A 11 6.41 3.71 -23.33
N PHE A 12 7.39 3.44 -22.49
CA PHE A 12 7.34 3.65 -21.05
C PHE A 12 8.43 4.63 -20.62
N VAL A 13 8.05 5.83 -20.21
CA VAL A 13 8.98 6.88 -19.78
C VAL A 13 9.08 6.87 -18.26
N ILE A 14 10.29 6.75 -17.72
CA ILE A 14 10.56 6.82 -16.28
C ILE A 14 11.23 8.16 -15.98
N PHE A 15 10.47 9.11 -15.44
CA PHE A 15 11.04 10.33 -14.89
C PHE A 15 11.70 10.03 -13.55
N GLY A 16 12.93 10.52 -13.34
CA GLY A 16 13.70 10.22 -12.15
C GLY A 16 14.30 8.80 -12.17
N ALA A 17 14.63 8.28 -13.35
CA ALA A 17 15.09 6.90 -13.56
C ALA A 17 16.32 6.50 -12.71
N THR A 18 17.13 7.46 -12.27
CA THR A 18 18.31 7.23 -11.39
C THR A 18 17.99 7.31 -9.90
N GLY A 19 16.72 7.53 -9.52
CA GLY A 19 16.28 7.68 -8.14
C GLY A 19 16.06 6.35 -7.42
N ASN A 20 16.00 6.40 -6.08
CA ASN A 20 15.90 5.20 -5.24
C ASN A 20 14.69 4.31 -5.54
N LEU A 21 13.54 4.89 -5.90
CA LEU A 21 12.35 4.11 -6.25
C LEU A 21 12.58 3.33 -7.55
N ALA A 22 13.04 4.02 -8.59
CA ALA A 22 13.32 3.41 -9.88
C ALA A 22 14.35 2.27 -9.75
N THR A 23 15.44 2.50 -9.05
CA THR A 23 16.52 1.51 -8.92
C THR A 23 16.19 0.32 -8.02
N ASN A 24 15.43 0.52 -6.95
CA ASN A 24 15.12 -0.55 -6.00
C ASN A 24 13.81 -1.27 -6.29
N LYS A 25 12.90 -0.70 -7.08
CA LYS A 25 11.56 -1.26 -7.33
C LYS A 25 11.22 -1.38 -8.81
N LEU A 26 11.29 -0.29 -9.58
CA LEU A 26 10.81 -0.32 -10.97
C LEU A 26 11.70 -1.14 -11.90
N LEU A 27 13.03 -0.94 -11.86
CA LEU A 27 13.94 -1.67 -12.73
C LEU A 27 13.94 -3.18 -12.44
N PRO A 28 14.00 -3.65 -11.18
CA PRO A 28 13.84 -5.07 -10.88
C PRO A 28 12.51 -5.63 -11.39
N ALA A 29 11.40 -4.92 -11.15
CA ALA A 29 10.06 -5.36 -11.56
C ALA A 29 9.93 -5.47 -13.09
N LEU A 30 10.39 -4.46 -13.85
CA LEU A 30 10.39 -4.50 -15.31
C LEU A 30 11.29 -5.63 -15.85
N TYR A 31 12.41 -5.93 -15.18
CA TYR A 31 13.25 -7.08 -15.55
C TYR A 31 12.52 -8.41 -15.33
N HIS A 32 11.84 -8.60 -14.19
CA HIS A 32 11.08 -9.82 -13.94
C HIS A 32 9.93 -9.99 -14.94
N LEU A 33 9.25 -8.91 -15.33
CA LEU A 33 8.24 -8.94 -16.40
C LEU A 33 8.85 -9.31 -17.77
N GLU A 34 10.05 -8.85 -18.09
CA GLU A 34 10.79 -9.28 -19.30
C GLU A 34 11.15 -10.77 -19.22
N ALA A 35 11.64 -11.24 -18.07
CA ALA A 35 12.01 -12.63 -17.85
C ALA A 35 10.79 -13.58 -17.97
N ALA A 36 9.64 -13.13 -17.47
CA ALA A 36 8.36 -13.83 -17.58
C ALA A 36 7.66 -13.64 -18.94
N ALA A 37 8.30 -12.97 -19.92
CA ALA A 37 7.74 -12.67 -21.24
C ALA A 37 6.36 -11.97 -21.20
N ARG A 38 6.16 -11.09 -20.22
CA ARG A 38 4.94 -10.27 -20.04
C ARG A 38 5.02 -8.90 -20.72
N LEU A 39 6.21 -8.46 -21.14
CA LEU A 39 6.37 -7.21 -21.88
C LEU A 39 6.24 -7.43 -23.39
N SER A 40 5.41 -6.62 -24.04
CA SER A 40 5.29 -6.59 -25.51
C SER A 40 6.65 -6.38 -26.18
N GLU A 41 6.92 -7.07 -27.29
CA GLU A 41 8.17 -6.92 -28.05
C GLU A 41 8.40 -5.48 -28.54
N SER A 42 7.32 -4.74 -28.79
CA SER A 42 7.36 -3.36 -29.27
C SER A 42 7.63 -2.31 -28.17
N LEU A 43 7.62 -2.72 -26.89
CA LEU A 43 7.77 -1.79 -25.77
C LEU A 43 9.21 -1.31 -25.61
N ASN A 44 9.41 0.00 -25.76
CA ASN A 44 10.65 0.71 -25.46
C ASN A 44 10.54 1.45 -24.12
N ILE A 45 11.67 1.61 -23.43
CA ILE A 45 11.73 2.28 -22.13
C ILE A 45 12.65 3.49 -22.24
N ILE A 46 12.13 4.69 -21.94
CA ILE A 46 12.91 5.91 -21.90
C ILE A 46 13.24 6.24 -20.45
N ALA A 47 14.53 6.17 -20.09
CA ALA A 47 15.02 6.61 -18.79
C ALA A 47 15.32 8.11 -18.84
N PHE A 48 14.50 8.92 -18.17
CA PHE A 48 14.67 10.37 -18.12
C PHE A 48 15.33 10.80 -16.80
N SER A 49 16.50 11.45 -16.88
CA SER A 49 17.19 11.98 -15.70
C SER A 49 18.13 13.14 -16.04
N ARG A 50 18.48 13.94 -15.03
CA ARG A 50 19.37 15.11 -15.15
C ARG A 50 20.85 14.76 -15.31
N ARG A 51 21.25 13.51 -15.01
CA ARG A 51 22.67 13.13 -15.06
C ARG A 51 23.18 13.15 -16.51
N GLU A 52 24.39 13.64 -16.71
CA GLU A 52 25.05 13.72 -18.03
C GLU A 52 25.57 12.34 -18.47
N TRP A 53 24.65 11.45 -18.83
CA TRP A 53 24.93 10.10 -19.29
C TRP A 53 24.42 9.92 -20.73
N ASP A 54 25.04 8.99 -21.44
CA ASP A 54 24.49 8.44 -22.68
C ASP A 54 23.78 7.10 -22.40
N THR A 55 23.16 6.53 -23.43
CA THR A 55 22.46 5.25 -23.31
C THR A 55 23.41 4.10 -22.93
N ALA A 56 24.67 4.15 -23.36
CA ALA A 56 25.66 3.12 -23.04
C ALA A 56 25.96 3.11 -21.52
N ARG A 57 26.23 4.28 -20.95
CA ARG A 57 26.49 4.47 -19.52
C ARG A 57 25.26 4.17 -18.67
N TRP A 58 24.06 4.51 -19.14
CA TRP A 58 22.81 4.11 -18.49
C TRP A 58 22.68 2.59 -18.40
N ARG A 59 22.90 1.86 -19.51
CA ARG A 59 22.81 0.39 -19.52
C ARG A 59 23.82 -0.26 -18.58
N GLU A 60 25.03 0.30 -18.45
CA GLU A 60 26.00 -0.15 -17.46
C GLU A 60 25.51 0.08 -16.03
N HIS A 61 24.93 1.25 -15.75
CA HIS A 61 24.34 1.52 -14.45
C HIS A 61 23.21 0.55 -14.10
N VAL A 62 22.32 0.24 -15.05
CA VAL A 62 21.25 -0.77 -14.88
C VAL A 62 21.85 -2.13 -14.56
N ARG A 63 22.89 -2.56 -15.30
CA ARG A 63 23.61 -3.81 -15.05
C ARG A 63 24.14 -3.89 -13.63
N THR A 64 24.90 -2.89 -13.19
CA THR A 64 25.46 -2.87 -11.83
C THR A 64 24.36 -2.85 -10.76
N THR A 65 23.28 -2.08 -10.99
CA THR A 65 22.19 -1.93 -10.04
C THR A 65 21.43 -3.24 -9.85
N LEU A 66 21.14 -3.94 -10.94
CA LEU A 66 20.36 -5.18 -10.90
C LEU A 66 21.17 -6.40 -10.48
N ALA A 67 22.49 -6.42 -10.68
CA ALA A 67 23.35 -7.55 -10.33
C ALA A 67 23.17 -8.06 -8.88
N GLU A 68 22.86 -7.17 -7.93
CA GLU A 68 22.64 -7.54 -6.51
C GLU A 68 21.16 -7.76 -6.16
N ARG A 69 20.23 -7.49 -7.09
CA ARG A 69 18.79 -7.37 -6.82
C ARG A 69 17.94 -8.41 -7.52
N ILE A 70 18.44 -9.03 -8.59
CA ILE A 70 17.74 -10.07 -9.33
C ILE A 70 18.33 -11.44 -9.01
N LYS A 71 17.50 -12.48 -9.01
CA LYS A 71 17.95 -13.87 -9.00
C LYS A 71 18.22 -14.29 -10.45
N GLY A 72 19.32 -13.84 -11.03
CA GLY A 72 19.61 -14.11 -12.45
C GLY A 72 21.00 -13.66 -12.88
N ASP A 73 21.43 -14.18 -14.02
CA ASP A 73 22.69 -13.80 -14.66
C ASP A 73 22.50 -12.54 -15.51
N THR A 74 23.27 -11.50 -15.19
CA THR A 74 23.29 -10.23 -15.94
C THR A 74 23.90 -10.35 -17.34
N ASP A 75 24.53 -11.49 -17.66
CA ASP A 75 25.04 -11.81 -18.99
C ASP A 75 24.07 -12.70 -19.79
N SER A 76 22.90 -13.02 -19.23
CA SER A 76 21.89 -13.83 -19.92
C SER A 76 21.31 -13.11 -21.15
N PRO A 77 20.85 -13.86 -22.17
CA PRO A 77 20.15 -13.27 -23.33
C PRO A 77 18.92 -12.46 -22.93
N VAL A 78 18.21 -12.86 -21.86
CA VAL A 78 17.07 -12.14 -21.30
C VAL A 78 17.49 -10.76 -20.82
N PHE A 79 18.58 -10.67 -20.04
CA PHE A 79 19.11 -9.39 -19.57
C PHE A 79 19.58 -8.51 -20.74
N GLY A 80 20.20 -9.11 -21.75
CA GLY A 80 20.59 -8.42 -22.98
C GLY A 80 19.40 -7.77 -23.71
N ARG A 81 18.28 -8.51 -23.86
CA ARG A 81 17.03 -7.98 -24.42
C ARG A 81 16.45 -6.86 -23.56
N PHE A 82 16.42 -7.04 -22.23
CA PHE A 82 15.96 -6.02 -21.30
C PHE A 82 16.71 -4.71 -21.47
N LEU A 83 18.05 -4.75 -21.48
CA LEU A 83 18.89 -3.56 -21.68
C LEU A 83 18.67 -2.93 -23.06
N ALA A 84 18.41 -3.72 -24.10
CA ALA A 84 18.20 -3.24 -25.46
C ALA A 84 16.95 -2.35 -25.58
N ARG A 85 15.95 -2.52 -24.71
CA ARG A 85 14.73 -1.67 -24.67
C ARG A 85 15.00 -0.24 -24.23
N PHE A 86 16.10 0.02 -23.53
CA PHE A 86 16.36 1.33 -22.94
C PHE A 86 16.99 2.33 -23.89
N ILE A 87 16.43 3.54 -23.86
CA ILE A 87 17.01 4.78 -24.35
C ILE A 87 17.18 5.71 -23.14
N TYR A 88 18.33 6.36 -23.00
CA TYR A 88 18.54 7.38 -21.97
C TYR A 88 18.31 8.77 -22.55
N GLN A 89 17.41 9.53 -21.94
CA GLN A 89 17.17 10.94 -22.25
C GLN A 89 17.69 11.78 -21.09
N GLN A 90 18.78 12.51 -21.34
CA GLN A 90 19.21 13.58 -20.43
C GLN A 90 18.21 14.73 -20.51
N GLY A 91 17.76 15.24 -19.36
CA GLY A 91 16.90 16.42 -19.34
C GLY A 91 16.61 16.95 -17.95
N ASP A 92 16.23 18.23 -17.87
CA ASP A 92 15.71 18.84 -16.65
C ASP A 92 14.18 18.81 -16.67
N LEU A 93 13.58 18.51 -15.52
CA LEU A 93 12.12 18.43 -15.38
C LEU A 93 11.44 19.79 -15.63
N ASN A 94 12.16 20.89 -15.43
CA ASN A 94 11.67 22.27 -15.58
C ASN A 94 12.00 22.89 -16.95
N ASP A 95 12.75 22.19 -17.81
CA ASP A 95 13.15 22.71 -19.11
C ASP A 95 12.31 22.10 -20.24
N VAL A 96 11.53 22.94 -20.93
CA VAL A 96 10.66 22.51 -22.03
C VAL A 96 11.44 21.92 -23.23
N GLU A 97 12.70 22.32 -23.48
CA GLU A 97 13.49 21.75 -24.58
C GLU A 97 13.83 20.27 -24.35
N SER A 98 14.01 19.90 -23.08
CA SER A 98 14.17 18.50 -22.67
C SER A 98 12.96 17.65 -23.07
N TYR A 99 11.75 18.21 -23.03
CA TYR A 99 10.52 17.52 -23.45
C TYR A 99 10.32 17.50 -24.97
N ARG A 100 10.80 18.52 -25.69
CA ARG A 100 10.82 18.48 -27.16
C ARG A 100 11.76 17.37 -27.65
N SER A 101 12.90 17.21 -26.97
CA SER A 101 13.84 16.13 -27.23
C SER A 101 13.26 14.76 -26.85
N LEU A 102 12.54 14.65 -25.73
CA LEU A 102 11.79 13.45 -25.36
C LEU A 102 10.76 13.08 -26.45
N ALA A 103 9.94 14.03 -26.89
CA ALA A 103 8.93 13.81 -27.92
C ALA A 103 9.54 13.31 -29.24
N ALA A 104 10.74 13.80 -29.60
CA ALA A 104 11.45 13.35 -30.80
C ALA A 104 11.94 11.89 -30.73
N HIS A 105 12.05 11.30 -29.53
CA HIS A 105 12.39 9.88 -29.34
C HIS A 105 11.16 8.96 -29.34
N LEU A 106 9.95 9.51 -29.26
CA LEU A 106 8.74 8.70 -29.30
C LEU A 106 8.51 8.18 -30.73
N PRO A 107 8.01 6.94 -30.87
CA PRO A 107 7.63 6.45 -32.19
C PRO A 107 6.50 7.30 -32.77
N PRO A 108 6.41 7.42 -34.11
CA PRO A 108 5.31 8.12 -34.75
C PRO A 108 3.96 7.46 -34.41
N GLU A 109 2.91 8.27 -34.24
CA GLU A 109 1.56 7.82 -33.84
C GLU A 109 0.99 6.70 -34.72
N THR A 110 1.43 6.60 -35.97
CA THR A 110 1.01 5.56 -36.94
C THR A 110 1.59 4.17 -36.65
N ALA A 111 2.63 4.06 -35.82
CA ALA A 111 3.30 2.80 -35.49
C ALA A 111 2.84 2.24 -34.14
N CYS A 112 2.59 3.12 -33.17
CA CYS A 112 1.89 2.85 -31.92
C CYS A 112 1.59 4.18 -31.23
N SER A 113 0.47 4.25 -30.52
CA SER A 113 -0.13 5.50 -30.07
C SER A 113 0.07 5.77 -28.57
N ALA A 114 0.07 4.75 -27.70
CA ALA A 114 0.06 4.97 -26.25
C ALA A 114 1.46 5.04 -25.62
N THR A 115 1.64 6.03 -24.74
CA THR A 115 2.83 6.20 -23.89
C THR A 115 2.42 6.22 -22.41
N VAL A 116 3.22 5.55 -21.57
CA VAL A 116 3.11 5.63 -20.11
C VAL A 116 4.17 6.58 -19.58
N PHE A 117 3.77 7.57 -18.79
CA PHE A 117 4.66 8.48 -18.08
C PHE A 117 4.68 8.14 -16.60
N TYR A 118 5.74 7.50 -16.12
CA TYR A 118 5.92 7.16 -14.71
C TYR A 118 6.72 8.23 -13.98
N LEU A 119 6.11 8.86 -12.97
CA LEU A 119 6.70 9.95 -12.21
C LEU A 119 7.37 9.41 -10.94
N ALA A 120 8.56 8.81 -11.08
CA ALA A 120 9.38 8.34 -9.96
C ALA A 120 10.20 9.49 -9.32
N ILE A 121 9.51 10.59 -9.03
CA ILE A 121 10.05 11.88 -8.59
C ILE A 121 9.29 12.40 -7.38
N LYS A 122 9.72 13.51 -6.78
CA LYS A 122 9.02 14.09 -5.62
C LYS A 122 7.69 14.72 -6.06
N PRO A 123 6.65 14.74 -5.20
CA PRO A 123 5.37 15.38 -5.52
C PRO A 123 5.49 16.86 -5.91
N SER A 124 6.45 17.59 -5.33
CA SER A 124 6.72 18.99 -5.68
C SER A 124 7.20 19.19 -7.12
N GLU A 125 7.66 18.12 -7.79
CA GLU A 125 8.14 18.14 -9.18
C GLU A 125 7.05 17.74 -10.19
N PHE A 126 5.89 17.23 -9.74
CA PHE A 126 4.81 16.77 -10.63
C PHE A 126 4.26 17.89 -11.52
N ALA A 127 4.10 19.10 -10.98
CA ALA A 127 3.59 20.25 -11.74
C ALA A 127 4.45 20.57 -12.96
N ALA A 128 5.78 20.58 -12.78
CA ALA A 128 6.70 20.85 -13.88
C ALA A 128 6.59 19.81 -14.99
N VAL A 129 6.49 18.52 -14.63
CA VAL A 129 6.34 17.43 -15.61
C VAL A 129 5.04 17.53 -16.38
N VAL A 130 3.92 17.66 -15.66
CA VAL A 130 2.59 17.66 -16.27
C VAL A 130 2.42 18.87 -17.21
N GLN A 131 2.89 20.05 -16.80
CA GLN A 131 2.83 21.27 -17.63
C GLN A 131 3.73 21.16 -18.87
N ASN A 132 4.94 20.62 -18.72
CA ASN A 132 5.84 20.47 -19.86
C ASN A 132 5.38 19.38 -20.84
N LEU A 133 4.78 18.28 -20.36
CA LEU A 133 4.13 17.28 -21.22
C LEU A 133 3.01 17.91 -22.06
N GLU A 134 2.20 18.80 -21.46
CA GLU A 134 1.20 19.55 -22.21
C GLU A 134 1.83 20.50 -23.24
N ALA A 135 2.88 21.24 -22.86
CA ALA A 135 3.53 22.22 -23.72
C ALA A 135 4.06 21.62 -25.04
N VAL A 136 4.40 20.33 -25.02
CA VAL A 136 4.85 19.58 -26.21
C VAL A 136 3.75 18.68 -26.81
N GLY A 137 2.53 18.72 -26.27
CA GLY A 137 1.38 17.98 -26.78
C GLY A 137 1.30 16.51 -26.38
N LEU A 138 2.16 16.03 -25.49
CA LEU A 138 2.22 14.62 -25.07
C LEU A 138 1.08 14.19 -24.14
N ASN A 139 0.20 15.11 -23.73
CA ASN A 139 -1.05 14.78 -23.06
C ASN A 139 -2.24 14.63 -24.03
N LYS A 140 -2.00 14.72 -25.34
CA LYS A 140 -3.03 14.65 -26.40
C LYS A 140 -2.74 13.49 -27.38
N PRO A 141 -3.78 12.94 -28.03
CA PRO A 141 -5.20 13.11 -27.72
C PRO A 141 -5.53 12.62 -26.30
N ARG A 142 -6.57 13.19 -25.69
CA ARG A 142 -7.03 12.74 -24.37
C ARG A 142 -7.51 11.29 -24.43
N GLY A 143 -7.35 10.59 -23.32
CA GLY A 143 -7.64 9.15 -23.20
C GLY A 143 -6.51 8.21 -23.67
N LEU A 144 -5.51 8.70 -24.41
CA LEU A 144 -4.48 7.84 -25.01
C LEU A 144 -3.31 7.53 -24.05
N ASN A 145 -2.60 8.57 -23.64
CA ASN A 145 -1.39 8.42 -22.81
C ASN A 145 -1.75 8.29 -21.34
N ARG A 146 -0.98 7.51 -20.59
CA ARG A 146 -1.22 7.24 -19.16
C ARG A 146 -0.17 7.93 -18.32
N ILE A 147 -0.56 8.41 -17.14
CA ILE A 147 0.35 9.02 -16.17
C ILE A 147 0.28 8.26 -14.85
N VAL A 148 1.44 7.84 -14.35
CA VAL A 148 1.56 7.12 -13.08
C VAL A 148 2.19 8.05 -12.05
N VAL A 149 1.51 8.22 -10.92
CA VAL A 149 1.96 9.05 -9.81
C VAL A 149 2.08 8.24 -8.53
N GLU A 150 3.14 8.53 -7.80
CA GLU A 150 3.45 7.91 -6.51
C GLU A 150 2.95 8.75 -5.34
N LYS A 151 2.77 8.07 -4.21
CA LYS A 151 2.47 8.73 -2.94
C LYS A 151 3.63 9.65 -2.50
N PRO A 152 3.38 10.69 -1.69
CA PRO A 152 2.09 11.09 -1.10
C PRO A 152 1.15 11.85 -2.04
N PHE A 153 -0.15 11.55 -1.95
CA PHE A 153 -1.21 12.26 -2.67
C PHE A 153 -1.73 13.45 -1.86
N GLY A 154 -0.86 14.45 -1.72
CA GLY A 154 -1.04 15.56 -0.78
C GLY A 154 -0.55 15.24 0.63
N GLU A 155 -0.48 16.25 1.48
CA GLU A 155 -0.13 16.16 2.90
C GLU A 155 -1.34 16.40 3.81
N ASP A 156 -2.42 16.88 3.21
CA ASP A 156 -3.73 17.11 3.78
C ASP A 156 -4.79 17.12 2.66
N ILE A 157 -6.05 17.34 3.02
CA ILE A 157 -7.16 17.33 2.06
C ILE A 157 -7.05 18.44 0.99
N GLU A 158 -6.52 19.61 1.34
CA GLU A 158 -6.48 20.74 0.41
C GLU A 158 -5.35 20.58 -0.61
N SER A 159 -4.16 20.19 -0.17
CA SER A 159 -3.04 19.84 -1.06
C SER A 159 -3.37 18.65 -1.96
N ALA A 160 -4.13 17.65 -1.47
CA ALA A 160 -4.62 16.54 -2.27
C ALA A 160 -5.57 17.01 -3.39
N ARG A 161 -6.50 17.92 -3.08
CA ARG A 161 -7.40 18.53 -4.08
C ARG A 161 -6.65 19.36 -5.10
N MET A 162 -5.64 20.13 -4.68
CA MET A 162 -4.81 20.92 -5.59
C MET A 162 -4.05 20.01 -6.57
N LEU A 163 -3.43 18.94 -6.07
CA LEU A 163 -2.76 17.95 -6.92
C LEU A 163 -3.74 17.33 -7.92
N ASN A 164 -4.95 16.99 -7.47
CA ASN A 164 -5.96 16.41 -8.35
C ASN A 164 -6.44 17.38 -9.44
N GLN A 165 -6.66 18.64 -9.08
CA GLN A 165 -7.02 19.68 -10.05
C GLN A 165 -5.93 19.86 -11.09
N LEU A 166 -4.66 19.89 -10.67
CA LEU A 166 -3.52 19.94 -11.58
C LEU A 166 -3.53 18.75 -12.54
N LEU A 167 -3.68 17.52 -12.05
CA LEU A 167 -3.70 16.34 -12.93
C LEU A 167 -4.87 16.40 -13.93
N HIS A 168 -6.07 16.74 -13.48
CA HIS A 168 -7.26 16.81 -14.34
C HIS A 168 -7.30 17.96 -15.35
N GLN A 169 -6.50 19.01 -15.13
CA GLN A 169 -6.30 20.03 -16.15
C GLN A 169 -5.68 19.44 -17.42
N HIS A 170 -4.91 18.34 -17.30
CA HIS A 170 -4.13 17.81 -18.42
C HIS A 170 -4.48 16.37 -18.80
N PHE A 171 -5.03 15.56 -17.89
CA PHE A 171 -5.37 14.14 -18.07
C PHE A 171 -6.79 13.82 -17.57
N ASP A 172 -7.50 12.92 -18.23
CA ASP A 172 -8.78 12.39 -17.73
C ASP A 172 -8.53 11.34 -16.63
N GLU A 173 -9.51 11.04 -15.77
CA GLU A 173 -9.32 10.11 -14.63
C GLU A 173 -8.90 8.70 -15.08
N GLU A 174 -9.34 8.27 -16.27
CA GLU A 174 -8.96 6.99 -16.86
C GLU A 174 -7.48 6.91 -17.25
N GLN A 175 -6.80 8.06 -17.40
CA GLN A 175 -5.38 8.15 -17.72
C GLN A 175 -4.50 8.21 -16.47
N ILE A 176 -5.07 8.41 -15.27
CA ILE A 176 -4.31 8.69 -14.04
C ILE A 176 -4.23 7.43 -13.16
N TYR A 177 -3.01 6.98 -12.91
CA TYR A 177 -2.70 5.79 -12.13
C TYR A 177 -2.00 6.19 -10.83
N ARG A 178 -2.75 6.20 -9.72
CA ARG A 178 -2.24 6.54 -8.39
C ARG A 178 -1.83 5.25 -7.67
N ILE A 179 -0.52 5.08 -7.46
CA ILE A 179 0.03 3.85 -6.89
C ILE A 179 -0.14 3.79 -5.37
N ASP A 180 -0.66 2.65 -4.93
CA ASP A 180 -0.49 2.14 -3.57
C ASP A 180 -0.08 0.66 -3.67
N HIS A 181 1.21 0.40 -3.44
CA HIS A 181 1.78 -0.93 -3.58
C HIS A 181 1.19 -1.99 -2.62
N PHE A 182 0.41 -1.64 -1.60
CA PHE A 182 -0.28 -2.67 -0.80
C PHE A 182 -1.40 -3.34 -1.60
N LEU A 183 -2.04 -2.64 -2.54
CA LEU A 183 -3.08 -3.21 -3.39
C LEU A 183 -2.51 -4.22 -4.40
N GLY A 184 -1.24 -4.08 -4.76
CA GLY A 184 -0.53 -5.03 -5.63
C GLY A 184 -0.16 -6.36 -4.96
N LYS A 185 -0.29 -6.48 -3.63
CA LYS A 185 0.11 -7.70 -2.90
C LYS A 185 -0.92 -8.81 -3.07
N GLU A 186 -0.44 -10.04 -3.26
CA GLU A 186 -1.27 -11.19 -3.61
C GLU A 186 -2.32 -11.48 -2.55
N THR A 187 -1.95 -11.42 -1.26
CA THR A 187 -2.90 -11.64 -0.15
C THR A 187 -4.06 -10.63 -0.16
N VAL A 188 -3.79 -9.39 -0.59
CA VAL A 188 -4.82 -8.33 -0.64
C VAL A 188 -5.78 -8.58 -1.79
N GLN A 189 -5.27 -9.00 -2.95
CA GLN A 189 -6.10 -9.37 -4.10
C GLN A 189 -6.92 -10.63 -3.80
N ASN A 190 -6.29 -11.64 -3.21
CA ASN A 190 -6.95 -12.89 -2.86
C ASN A 190 -8.05 -12.71 -1.80
N LEU A 191 -8.03 -11.64 -1.00
CA LEU A 191 -9.14 -11.32 -0.10
C LEU A 191 -10.47 -11.17 -0.85
N LEU A 192 -10.45 -10.69 -2.11
CA LEU A 192 -11.65 -10.60 -2.95
C LEU A 192 -12.20 -11.99 -3.29
N VAL A 193 -11.32 -12.90 -3.70
CA VAL A 193 -11.65 -14.29 -4.02
C VAL A 193 -12.14 -15.00 -2.76
N PHE A 194 -11.42 -14.83 -1.65
CA PHE A 194 -11.76 -15.46 -0.39
C PHE A 194 -13.16 -15.09 0.09
N ARG A 195 -13.51 -13.81 0.01
CA ARG A 195 -14.84 -13.33 0.41
C ARG A 195 -15.90 -13.76 -0.60
N PHE A 196 -15.75 -13.41 -1.87
CA PHE A 196 -16.87 -13.45 -2.82
C PHE A 196 -16.98 -14.75 -3.62
N ALA A 197 -15.96 -15.62 -3.63
CA ALA A 197 -16.01 -16.92 -4.28
C ALA A 197 -16.37 -18.08 -3.32
N ASN A 198 -16.39 -17.83 -2.00
CA ASN A 198 -16.61 -18.88 -1.00
C ASN A 198 -17.95 -18.72 -0.27
N THR A 199 -18.93 -19.55 -0.64
CA THR A 199 -20.25 -19.62 0.01
C THR A 199 -20.18 -19.92 1.51
N LEU A 200 -19.10 -20.56 1.97
CA LEU A 200 -18.88 -20.86 3.39
C LEU A 200 -18.44 -19.63 4.21
N ILE A 201 -17.89 -18.61 3.56
CA ILE A 201 -17.22 -17.48 4.22
C ILE A 201 -18.08 -16.22 4.19
N GLU A 202 -18.60 -15.80 3.03
CA GLU A 202 -19.34 -14.53 2.90
C GLU A 202 -20.52 -14.38 3.89
N PRO A 203 -21.33 -15.42 4.19
CA PRO A 203 -22.41 -15.31 5.17
C PRO A 203 -21.95 -14.97 6.60
N LEU A 204 -20.69 -15.27 6.94
CA LEU A 204 -20.07 -14.98 8.23
C LEU A 204 -19.47 -13.56 8.26
N TRP A 205 -19.36 -12.88 7.12
CA TRP A 205 -18.63 -11.61 6.97
C TRP A 205 -19.47 -10.37 7.34
N ASN A 206 -20.07 -10.37 8.53
CA ASN A 206 -20.92 -9.26 8.99
C ASN A 206 -20.99 -9.17 10.51
N ARG A 207 -21.58 -8.07 11.01
CA ARG A 207 -21.72 -7.75 12.44
C ARG A 207 -22.38 -8.80 13.32
N ASN A 208 -23.17 -9.72 12.76
CA ASN A 208 -23.81 -10.77 13.55
C ASN A 208 -22.81 -11.82 14.01
N PHE A 209 -21.72 -11.99 13.28
CA PHE A 209 -20.70 -13.02 13.54
C PHE A 209 -19.34 -12.41 13.87
N ILE A 210 -18.98 -11.27 13.28
CA ILE A 210 -17.71 -10.59 13.56
C ILE A 210 -17.85 -9.72 14.81
N ASP A 211 -16.91 -9.91 15.73
CA ASP A 211 -16.74 -9.08 16.92
C ASP A 211 -16.01 -7.79 16.57
N HIS A 212 -14.81 -7.92 15.99
CA HIS A 212 -14.00 -6.79 15.52
C HIS A 212 -12.98 -7.21 14.46
N VAL A 213 -12.40 -6.22 13.80
CA VAL A 213 -11.32 -6.37 12.81
C VAL A 213 -10.09 -5.62 13.29
N GLN A 214 -8.91 -6.24 13.17
CA GLN A 214 -7.62 -5.60 13.41
C GLN A 214 -6.80 -5.61 12.12
N ILE A 215 -6.17 -4.48 11.79
CA ILE A 215 -5.24 -4.33 10.67
C ILE A 215 -3.93 -3.79 11.25
N THR A 216 -2.87 -4.59 11.17
CA THR A 216 -1.56 -4.25 11.70
C THR A 216 -0.55 -4.17 10.57
N VAL A 217 0.20 -3.08 10.51
CA VAL A 217 1.42 -2.96 9.69
C VAL A 217 2.56 -2.51 10.60
N ALA A 218 3.35 -3.45 11.08
CA ALA A 218 4.47 -3.21 11.97
C ALA A 218 5.80 -3.34 11.23
N GLU A 219 6.69 -2.39 11.46
CA GLU A 219 8.06 -2.40 10.92
C GLU A 219 9.06 -2.50 12.07
N SER A 220 9.99 -3.44 12.00
CA SER A 220 11.11 -3.53 12.96
C SER A 220 12.20 -2.48 12.68
N ILE A 221 12.28 -2.00 11.43
CA ILE A 221 13.22 -0.96 11.02
C ILE A 221 12.84 0.43 11.56
N GLY A 222 13.82 1.33 11.64
CA GLY A 222 13.62 2.72 12.02
C GLY A 222 13.23 3.60 10.82
N ILE A 223 13.47 4.89 10.93
CA ILE A 223 13.32 5.83 9.81
C ILE A 223 14.52 5.84 8.85
N GLU A 224 15.61 5.18 9.23
CA GLU A 224 16.84 5.09 8.44
C GLU A 224 17.31 6.50 7.99
N LYS A 225 17.62 6.70 6.71
CA LYS A 225 18.08 7.98 6.16
C LYS A 225 16.95 8.96 5.81
N ARG A 226 15.71 8.67 6.20
CA ARG A 226 14.52 9.44 5.80
C ARG A 226 14.04 10.44 6.86
N GLY A 227 14.89 10.80 7.84
CA GLY A 227 14.56 11.74 8.92
C GLY A 227 13.80 12.99 8.46
N GLU A 228 14.39 13.76 7.56
CA GLU A 228 13.82 15.03 7.06
C GLU A 228 12.43 14.87 6.44
N TYR A 229 12.20 13.81 5.65
CA TYR A 229 10.88 13.52 5.07
C TYR A 229 9.90 13.03 6.14
N TYR A 230 10.34 12.08 6.98
CA TYR A 230 9.47 11.40 7.93
C TYR A 230 8.99 12.36 9.02
N ASP A 231 9.81 13.35 9.41
CA ASP A 231 9.49 14.32 10.44
C ASP A 231 8.33 15.25 10.05
N HIS A 232 8.07 15.41 8.76
CA HIS A 232 6.89 16.12 8.25
C HIS A 232 5.69 15.20 8.02
N ALA A 233 5.92 13.94 7.63
CA ALA A 233 4.86 12.99 7.32
C ALA A 233 4.21 12.38 8.58
N GLY A 234 5.02 11.74 9.43
CA GLY A 234 4.57 10.90 10.53
C GLY A 234 3.93 9.58 10.10
N ALA A 235 3.75 8.66 11.04
CA ALA A 235 3.15 7.35 10.77
C ALA A 235 1.69 7.46 10.28
N LEU A 236 0.96 8.51 10.67
CA LEU A 236 -0.42 8.70 10.22
C LEU A 236 -0.50 8.94 8.71
N ARG A 237 0.35 9.79 8.14
CA ARG A 237 0.35 10.08 6.69
C ARG A 237 1.12 9.02 5.89
N ASP A 238 2.24 8.54 6.42
CA ASP A 238 3.12 7.62 5.68
C ASP A 238 2.45 6.25 5.45
N MET A 239 1.65 5.79 6.43
CA MET A 239 1.10 4.43 6.46
C MET A 239 -0.42 4.38 6.71
N LEU A 240 -0.95 5.10 7.71
CA LEU A 240 -2.36 4.92 8.07
C LEU A 240 -3.31 5.44 6.99
N GLN A 241 -3.11 6.69 6.55
CA GLN A 241 -4.01 7.39 5.63
C GLN A 241 -4.14 6.69 4.28
N ASN A 242 -3.09 6.00 3.82
CA ASN A 242 -3.05 5.27 2.56
C ASN A 242 -3.29 3.76 2.80
N HIS A 243 -2.23 3.01 3.08
CA HIS A 243 -2.19 1.55 3.08
C HIS A 243 -3.24 0.95 4.01
N LEU A 244 -3.32 1.40 5.27
CA LEU A 244 -4.27 0.81 6.22
C LEU A 244 -5.71 1.18 5.86
N MET A 245 -5.97 2.38 5.36
CA MET A 245 -7.29 2.75 4.84
C MET A 245 -7.68 1.88 3.64
N GLN A 246 -6.74 1.60 2.72
CA GLN A 246 -6.97 0.72 1.59
C GLN A 246 -7.31 -0.70 2.06
N LEU A 247 -6.52 -1.29 2.97
CA LEU A 247 -6.82 -2.60 3.55
C LEU A 247 -8.19 -2.62 4.25
N LEU A 248 -8.53 -1.56 5.00
CA LEU A 248 -9.85 -1.43 5.63
C LEU A 248 -10.96 -1.48 4.58
N THR A 249 -10.83 -0.76 3.47
CA THR A 249 -11.85 -0.77 2.41
C THR A 249 -12.03 -2.15 1.78
N VAL A 250 -10.95 -2.86 1.47
CA VAL A 250 -11.02 -4.21 0.87
C VAL A 250 -11.67 -5.22 1.83
N VAL A 251 -11.39 -5.12 3.13
CA VAL A 251 -12.04 -5.96 4.15
C VAL A 251 -13.53 -5.64 4.29
N ALA A 252 -13.91 -4.36 4.20
CA ALA A 252 -15.24 -3.91 4.59
C ALA A 252 -16.25 -3.73 3.44
N MET A 253 -15.80 -3.65 2.19
CA MET A 253 -16.67 -3.34 1.06
C MET A 253 -17.71 -4.42 0.78
N GLU A 254 -18.85 -4.06 0.17
CA GLU A 254 -19.84 -5.03 -0.30
C GLU A 254 -19.33 -5.76 -1.56
N PRO A 255 -19.93 -6.89 -1.95
CA PRO A 255 -19.64 -7.49 -3.25
C PRO A 255 -19.92 -6.50 -4.38
N PRO A 256 -18.93 -6.20 -5.25
CA PRO A 256 -19.17 -5.34 -6.39
C PRO A 256 -20.08 -6.05 -7.41
N PRO A 257 -20.86 -5.31 -8.21
CA PRO A 257 -21.72 -5.90 -9.24
C PRO A 257 -20.93 -6.62 -10.35
N ALA A 258 -19.67 -6.23 -10.56
CA ALA A 258 -18.75 -6.84 -11.51
C ALA A 258 -17.29 -6.64 -11.02
N LEU A 259 -16.38 -7.46 -11.54
CA LEU A 259 -14.93 -7.29 -11.36
C LEU A 259 -14.37 -6.30 -12.40
N GLU A 260 -14.93 -5.09 -12.40
CA GLU A 260 -14.41 -3.95 -13.17
C GLU A 260 -13.87 -2.89 -12.20
N ALA A 261 -12.87 -2.12 -12.66
CA ALA A 261 -12.16 -1.18 -11.80
C ALA A 261 -13.10 -0.21 -11.08
N ASP A 262 -14.01 0.44 -11.79
CA ASP A 262 -14.87 1.46 -11.19
C ASP A 262 -15.94 0.87 -10.27
N ALA A 263 -16.48 -0.32 -10.54
CA ALA A 263 -17.39 -1.02 -9.63
C ALA A 263 -16.70 -1.40 -8.31
N LEU A 264 -15.44 -1.85 -8.37
CA LEU A 264 -14.66 -2.15 -7.17
C LEU A 264 -14.40 -0.88 -6.35
N ARG A 265 -13.96 0.19 -7.03
CA ARG A 265 -13.65 1.48 -6.41
C ARG A 265 -14.89 2.14 -5.80
N ASP A 266 -16.06 2.03 -6.43
CA ASP A 266 -17.33 2.53 -5.90
C ASP A 266 -17.66 1.89 -4.55
N GLU A 267 -17.46 0.57 -4.42
CA GLU A 267 -17.69 -0.13 -3.16
C GLU A 267 -16.65 0.24 -2.08
N LYS A 268 -15.39 0.51 -2.45
CA LYS A 268 -14.37 1.06 -1.54
C LYS A 268 -14.73 2.48 -1.06
N VAL A 269 -15.14 3.37 -1.97
CA VAL A 269 -15.57 4.73 -1.64
C VAL A 269 -16.80 4.72 -0.74
N LYS A 270 -17.77 3.84 -1.00
CA LYS A 270 -18.96 3.66 -0.16
C LYS A 270 -18.61 3.28 1.28
N VAL A 271 -17.58 2.45 1.48
CA VAL A 271 -17.04 2.18 2.82
C VAL A 271 -16.51 3.45 3.46
N LEU A 272 -15.59 4.17 2.79
CA LEU A 272 -14.98 5.37 3.34
C LEU A 272 -16.02 6.43 3.72
N ARG A 273 -17.05 6.62 2.87
CA ARG A 273 -18.19 7.50 3.11
C ARG A 273 -19.03 7.08 4.31
N SER A 274 -19.03 5.80 4.64
CA SER A 274 -19.77 5.23 5.77
C SER A 274 -18.96 5.24 7.07
N ILE A 275 -17.68 5.63 7.05
CA ILE A 275 -16.89 5.72 8.28
C ILE A 275 -17.43 6.85 9.15
N ARG A 276 -17.73 6.52 10.41
CA ARG A 276 -18.25 7.46 11.40
C ARG A 276 -17.23 8.58 11.62
N PRO A 277 -17.59 9.85 11.40
CA PRO A 277 -16.70 10.98 11.67
C PRO A 277 -16.28 11.04 13.14
N ILE A 278 -14.99 11.27 13.38
CA ILE A 278 -14.44 11.44 14.74
C ILE A 278 -14.60 12.91 15.13
N ALA A 279 -15.42 13.18 16.14
CA ALA A 279 -15.53 14.53 16.71
C ALA A 279 -14.21 14.91 17.40
N LYS A 280 -13.80 16.19 17.30
CA LYS A 280 -12.55 16.69 17.92
C LYS A 280 -12.36 16.25 19.37
N ARG A 281 -13.41 16.37 20.19
CA ARG A 281 -13.40 15.97 21.62
C ARG A 281 -13.19 14.46 21.86
N ALA A 282 -13.40 13.63 20.85
CA ALA A 282 -13.31 12.17 20.92
C ALA A 282 -12.01 11.63 20.32
N VAL A 283 -11.13 12.48 19.77
CA VAL A 283 -9.89 12.03 19.10
C VAL A 283 -9.05 11.13 20.02
N HIS A 284 -8.83 11.49 21.29
CA HIS A 284 -8.03 10.67 22.20
C HIS A 284 -8.65 9.30 22.54
N ALA A 285 -9.97 9.15 22.40
CA ALA A 285 -10.67 7.87 22.59
C ALA A 285 -10.65 7.00 21.32
N HIS A 286 -10.31 7.58 20.18
CA HIS A 286 -10.31 6.93 18.87
C HIS A 286 -8.91 6.80 18.25
N ALA A 287 -7.93 7.56 18.70
CA ALA A 287 -6.61 7.57 18.12
C ALA A 287 -5.53 7.79 19.19
N ILE A 288 -4.43 7.07 19.01
CA ILE A 288 -3.24 7.12 19.85
C ILE A 288 -2.05 7.33 18.93
N ARG A 289 -1.17 8.23 19.34
CA ARG A 289 0.14 8.41 18.75
C ARG A 289 1.22 8.20 19.79
N ALA A 290 2.37 7.73 19.35
CA ALA A 290 3.56 7.65 20.16
C ALA A 290 4.83 7.73 19.31
N GLN A 291 5.96 7.90 19.98
CA GLN A 291 7.28 7.99 19.37
C GLN A 291 8.25 6.99 20.00
N TYR A 292 8.98 6.20 19.19
CA TYR A 292 9.93 5.23 19.74
C TYR A 292 11.08 5.92 20.48
N ALA A 293 11.34 5.45 21.70
CA ALA A 293 12.50 5.78 22.50
C ALA A 293 13.60 4.73 22.28
N ARG A 294 14.77 4.96 22.90
CA ARG A 294 15.85 3.98 22.93
C ARG A 294 15.34 2.62 23.39
N GLY A 295 15.83 1.56 22.78
CA GLY A 295 15.43 0.20 23.09
C GLY A 295 16.40 -0.82 22.52
N SER A 296 15.93 -2.05 22.34
CA SER A 296 16.74 -3.16 21.83
C SER A 296 15.93 -4.00 20.85
N ILE A 297 16.52 -4.30 19.70
CA ILE A 297 15.95 -5.18 18.67
C ILE A 297 16.99 -6.27 18.39
N ASP A 298 16.58 -7.53 18.49
CA ASP A 298 17.47 -8.70 18.32
C ASP A 298 18.75 -8.62 19.18
N GLY A 299 18.62 -8.07 20.39
CA GLY A 299 19.72 -7.89 21.35
C GLY A 299 20.63 -6.70 21.08
N GLN A 300 20.41 -5.93 20.01
CA GLN A 300 21.19 -4.74 19.68
C GLN A 300 20.49 -3.46 20.14
N ALA A 301 21.24 -2.59 20.82
CA ALA A 301 20.75 -1.29 21.24
C ALA A 301 20.52 -0.38 20.02
N VAL A 302 19.35 0.25 19.96
CA VAL A 302 18.96 1.15 18.87
C VAL A 302 18.58 2.54 19.41
N PRO A 303 18.86 3.62 18.66
CA PRO A 303 18.57 4.98 19.10
C PRO A 303 17.05 5.24 19.17
N GLY A 304 16.67 6.27 19.94
CA GLY A 304 15.31 6.82 19.92
C GLY A 304 15.13 7.78 18.74
N TYR A 305 13.88 8.07 18.37
CA TYR A 305 13.58 8.88 17.18
C TYR A 305 14.24 10.27 17.20
N ALA A 306 14.18 10.99 18.32
CA ALA A 306 14.81 12.30 18.48
C ALA A 306 16.36 12.29 18.42
N GLN A 307 16.97 11.11 18.28
CA GLN A 307 18.42 10.92 18.15
C GLN A 307 18.81 10.44 16.74
N GLU A 308 17.84 10.23 15.87
CA GLU A 308 18.08 9.85 14.48
C GLU A 308 18.62 11.05 13.70
N GLU A 309 19.38 10.77 12.64
CA GLU A 309 19.93 11.81 11.79
C GLU A 309 18.80 12.58 11.08
N ARG A 310 18.93 13.92 11.04
CA ARG A 310 18.00 14.82 10.33
C ARG A 310 16.57 14.80 10.88
N VAL A 311 16.42 14.60 12.18
CA VAL A 311 15.16 14.78 12.93
C VAL A 311 15.32 15.98 13.86
N GLU A 312 14.26 16.79 14.02
CA GLU A 312 14.30 17.88 14.98
C GLU A 312 14.36 17.34 16.43
N THR A 313 15.24 17.91 17.26
CA THR A 313 15.46 17.46 18.64
C THR A 313 14.19 17.43 19.50
N ASN A 314 13.24 18.33 19.22
CA ASN A 314 11.97 18.46 19.94
C ASN A 314 10.78 18.02 19.08
N SER A 315 11.01 17.17 18.08
CA SER A 315 9.95 16.67 17.22
C SER A 315 8.89 15.91 18.02
N VAL A 316 7.64 16.29 17.79
CA VAL A 316 6.45 15.57 18.29
C VAL A 316 5.82 14.69 17.21
N THR A 317 6.57 14.40 16.15
CA THR A 317 6.10 13.55 15.06
C THR A 317 5.97 12.12 15.52
N GLU A 318 4.83 11.51 15.22
CA GLU A 318 4.53 10.16 15.62
C GLU A 318 5.21 9.13 14.72
N THR A 319 5.83 8.14 15.36
CA THR A 319 6.39 6.96 14.68
C THR A 319 5.54 5.71 14.92
N TYR A 320 4.48 5.85 15.72
CA TYR A 320 3.44 4.86 15.96
C TYR A 320 2.07 5.53 15.96
N VAL A 321 1.09 4.88 15.33
CA VAL A 321 -0.32 5.24 15.41
C VAL A 321 -1.16 3.99 15.62
N ALA A 322 -2.14 4.10 16.50
CA ALA A 322 -3.28 3.18 16.57
C ALA A 322 -4.59 3.97 16.51
N ALA A 323 -5.56 3.50 15.74
CA ALA A 323 -6.85 4.16 15.58
C ALA A 323 -8.02 3.17 15.54
N LYS A 324 -9.17 3.61 16.07
CA LYS A 324 -10.45 2.90 16.08
C LYS A 324 -11.45 3.62 15.17
N PHE A 325 -11.97 2.90 14.19
CA PHE A 325 -13.01 3.35 13.28
C PHE A 325 -14.28 2.50 13.42
N TYR A 326 -15.44 3.12 13.17
CA TYR A 326 -16.69 2.41 12.95
C TYR A 326 -17.20 2.72 11.56
N ILE A 327 -17.84 1.73 10.93
CA ILE A 327 -18.46 1.87 9.61
C ILE A 327 -19.98 1.78 9.82
N ASP A 328 -20.67 2.90 9.65
CA ASP A 328 -22.11 3.05 9.91
C ASP A 328 -22.94 2.60 8.71
N ASN A 329 -22.85 1.32 8.36
CA ASN A 329 -23.68 0.67 7.35
C ASN A 329 -24.35 -0.61 7.90
N TRP A 330 -25.18 -1.26 7.08
CA TRP A 330 -25.94 -2.45 7.53
C TRP A 330 -25.03 -3.60 7.99
N ARG A 331 -23.93 -3.84 7.26
CA ARG A 331 -22.98 -4.94 7.50
C ARG A 331 -22.15 -4.75 8.76
N TRP A 332 -21.69 -3.53 9.03
CA TRP A 332 -20.63 -3.26 10.02
C TRP A 332 -21.05 -2.42 11.23
N ARG A 333 -22.30 -1.95 11.30
CA ARG A 333 -22.74 -1.11 12.43
C ARG A 333 -22.41 -1.76 13.78
N GLY A 334 -21.61 -1.08 14.59
CA GLY A 334 -21.21 -1.52 15.93
C GLY A 334 -20.00 -2.47 15.97
N VAL A 335 -19.40 -2.80 14.83
CA VAL A 335 -18.14 -3.55 14.76
C VAL A 335 -16.98 -2.57 14.67
N PRO A 336 -16.06 -2.53 15.64
CA PRO A 336 -14.89 -1.67 15.57
C PRO A 336 -13.82 -2.24 14.61
N PHE A 337 -13.18 -1.34 13.88
CA PHE A 337 -11.99 -1.59 13.07
C PHE A 337 -10.80 -0.92 13.76
N TYR A 338 -9.86 -1.73 14.21
CA TYR A 338 -8.64 -1.29 14.87
C TYR A 338 -7.47 -1.32 13.90
N LEU A 339 -6.91 -0.16 13.58
CA LEU A 339 -5.78 -0.01 12.67
C LEU A 339 -4.57 0.38 13.50
N ARG A 340 -3.44 -0.30 13.35
CA ARG A 340 -2.17 0.15 13.94
C ARG A 340 -1.00 0.02 12.99
N THR A 341 -0.09 0.98 13.11
CA THR A 341 1.17 1.00 12.38
C THR A 341 2.26 1.60 13.24
N GLY A 342 3.49 1.17 13.04
CA GLY A 342 4.62 1.81 13.71
C GLY A 342 5.97 1.27 13.30
N LYS A 343 6.99 2.10 13.55
CA LYS A 343 8.40 1.80 13.34
C LYS A 343 9.06 1.31 14.62
N ARG A 344 10.19 0.61 14.49
CA ARG A 344 10.90 0.00 15.64
C ARG A 344 9.98 -0.86 16.51
N LEU A 345 9.00 -1.54 15.91
CA LEU A 345 8.17 -2.51 16.61
C LEU A 345 8.89 -3.85 16.74
N ALA A 346 8.36 -4.72 17.59
CA ALA A 346 9.01 -5.98 17.95
C ALA A 346 9.36 -6.88 16.75
N LYS A 347 8.51 -6.92 15.72
CA LYS A 347 8.69 -7.73 14.50
C LYS A 347 8.10 -7.01 13.29
N GLN A 348 8.67 -7.28 12.12
CA GLN A 348 8.06 -6.86 10.85
C GLN A 348 6.89 -7.78 10.54
N THR A 349 5.67 -7.21 10.45
CA THR A 349 4.47 -7.97 10.10
C THR A 349 3.42 -7.07 9.47
N SER A 350 2.74 -7.56 8.43
CA SER A 350 1.53 -6.97 7.90
C SER A 350 0.43 -8.01 7.94
N MET A 351 -0.64 -7.77 8.70
CA MET A 351 -1.71 -8.75 8.86
C MET A 351 -3.09 -8.12 9.04
N ILE A 352 -4.13 -8.86 8.66
CA ILE A 352 -5.52 -8.59 8.99
C ILE A 352 -6.01 -9.73 9.88
N ALA A 353 -6.50 -9.40 11.07
CA ALA A 353 -7.04 -10.37 12.03
C ALA A 353 -8.52 -10.07 12.29
N ILE A 354 -9.38 -11.04 12.02
CA ILE A 354 -10.84 -10.91 12.13
C ILE A 354 -11.30 -11.85 13.25
N ARG A 355 -11.76 -11.26 14.36
CA ARG A 355 -12.25 -12.01 15.51
C ARG A 355 -13.75 -12.25 15.37
N PHE A 356 -14.18 -13.48 15.60
CA PHE A 356 -15.59 -13.83 15.66
C PHE A 356 -16.16 -13.73 17.07
N ARG A 357 -17.45 -13.43 17.15
CA ARG A 357 -18.26 -13.48 18.38
C ARG A 357 -18.35 -14.92 18.85
N GLN A 358 -18.47 -15.09 20.16
CA GLN A 358 -18.70 -16.40 20.73
C GLN A 358 -20.11 -16.91 20.38
N PRO A 359 -20.26 -18.23 20.13
CA PRO A 359 -21.57 -18.83 19.94
C PRO A 359 -22.38 -18.75 21.25
N PRO A 360 -23.72 -18.86 21.19
CA PRO A 360 -24.56 -18.97 22.38
C PRO A 360 -24.14 -20.18 23.25
N GLN A 361 -23.58 -19.92 24.44
CA GLN A 361 -22.78 -20.89 25.22
C GLN A 361 -23.56 -21.97 26.01
N GLN A 362 -24.78 -22.35 25.65
CA GLN A 362 -25.55 -23.24 26.53
C GLN A 362 -24.98 -24.67 26.70
N LEU A 363 -24.12 -25.14 25.78
CA LEU A 363 -23.65 -26.53 25.73
C LEU A 363 -22.41 -26.83 26.59
N PHE A 364 -21.64 -25.81 26.98
CA PHE A 364 -20.38 -25.98 27.73
C PHE A 364 -20.46 -25.43 29.16
N ARG A 365 -21.65 -24.94 29.57
CA ARG A 365 -21.93 -24.60 30.96
C ARG A 365 -21.67 -25.83 31.84
N GLU A 366 -20.92 -25.65 32.93
CA GLU A 366 -20.54 -26.72 33.88
C GLU A 366 -19.45 -27.70 33.38
N THR A 367 -18.79 -27.40 32.26
CA THR A 367 -17.53 -28.06 31.87
C THR A 367 -16.32 -27.19 32.23
N PRO A 368 -15.08 -27.72 32.28
CA PRO A 368 -13.87 -26.90 32.43
C PRO A 368 -13.70 -25.81 31.35
N LEU A 369 -14.49 -25.88 30.27
CA LEU A 369 -14.53 -24.95 29.14
C LEU A 369 -15.55 -23.81 29.35
N GLU A 370 -15.67 -23.25 30.56
CA GLU A 370 -16.60 -22.14 30.85
C GLU A 370 -16.43 -20.94 29.90
N MET A 371 -15.24 -20.74 29.33
CA MET A 371 -15.01 -19.80 28.24
C MET A 371 -14.24 -20.44 27.09
N ILE A 372 -14.86 -20.41 25.91
CA ILE A 372 -14.29 -20.86 24.65
C ILE A 372 -13.57 -19.68 24.00
N ALA A 373 -12.29 -19.86 23.64
CA ALA A 373 -11.55 -18.86 22.88
C ALA A 373 -12.29 -18.51 21.57
N PRO A 374 -12.30 -17.22 21.17
CA PRO A 374 -12.97 -16.79 19.94
C PRO A 374 -12.32 -17.44 18.71
N ASN A 375 -13.12 -17.66 17.66
CA ASN A 375 -12.57 -18.04 16.36
C ASN A 375 -11.92 -16.82 15.68
N TRP A 376 -10.92 -17.08 14.86
CA TRP A 376 -10.21 -16.05 14.10
C TRP A 376 -10.07 -16.44 12.63
N ILE A 377 -10.12 -15.43 11.76
CA ILE A 377 -9.52 -15.50 10.43
C ILE A 377 -8.31 -14.56 10.44
N LEU A 378 -7.15 -15.08 10.04
CA LEU A 378 -5.89 -14.35 10.03
C LEU A 378 -5.35 -14.37 8.61
N LEU A 379 -5.09 -13.19 8.07
CA LEU A 379 -4.53 -12.99 6.74
C LEU A 379 -3.15 -12.37 6.94
N SER A 380 -2.11 -13.14 6.70
CA SER A 380 -0.73 -12.67 6.69
C SER A 380 -0.40 -12.12 5.31
N ILE A 381 -0.07 -10.83 5.25
CA ILE A 381 0.39 -10.15 4.04
C ILE A 381 1.93 -10.16 4.01
N GLN A 382 2.58 -10.02 5.18
CA GLN A 382 4.03 -10.13 5.37
C GLN A 382 4.33 -10.63 6.79
N PRO A 383 5.38 -11.43 7.02
CA PRO A 383 6.49 -11.74 6.10
C PRO A 383 6.20 -12.81 5.05
N GLU A 384 5.33 -13.77 5.37
CA GLU A 384 4.90 -14.82 4.44
C GLU A 384 3.42 -14.60 4.12
N GLU A 385 3.06 -14.78 2.87
CA GLU A 385 1.68 -14.65 2.42
C GLU A 385 0.90 -15.92 2.78
N SER A 386 -0.09 -15.80 3.65
CA SER A 386 -0.85 -16.95 4.13
C SER A 386 -2.21 -16.57 4.69
N MET A 387 -3.10 -17.55 4.77
CA MET A 387 -4.39 -17.41 5.43
C MET A 387 -4.64 -18.56 6.40
N HIS A 388 -5.12 -18.22 7.58
CA HIS A 388 -5.37 -19.16 8.66
C HIS A 388 -6.78 -18.97 9.21
N MET A 389 -7.44 -20.08 9.53
CA MET A 389 -8.69 -20.08 10.31
C MET A 389 -8.46 -20.82 11.62
N GLU A 390 -8.77 -20.17 12.75
CA GLU A 390 -8.69 -20.76 14.08
C GLU A 390 -10.07 -21.26 14.51
N ILE A 391 -10.21 -22.59 14.63
CA ILE A 391 -11.47 -23.24 15.03
C ILE A 391 -11.24 -24.20 16.21
N HIS A 392 -12.29 -24.53 16.93
CA HIS A 392 -12.21 -25.48 18.05
C HIS A 392 -12.52 -26.91 17.61
N VAL A 393 -11.70 -27.85 18.08
CA VAL A 393 -11.92 -29.28 17.90
C VAL A 393 -11.82 -30.01 19.24
N LYS A 394 -12.48 -31.17 19.36
CA LYS A 394 -12.33 -32.03 20.52
C LYS A 394 -10.88 -32.51 20.62
N GLN A 395 -10.29 -32.40 21.80
CA GLN A 395 -9.03 -33.06 22.09
C GLN A 395 -9.24 -34.59 22.11
N PRO A 396 -8.39 -35.38 21.43
CA PRO A 396 -8.46 -36.83 21.54
C PRO A 396 -8.28 -37.27 23.00
N GLY A 397 -9.27 -37.98 23.54
CA GLY A 397 -9.32 -38.34 24.95
C GLY A 397 -10.72 -38.75 25.40
N LEU A 398 -10.82 -39.17 26.67
CA LEU A 398 -12.07 -39.54 27.31
C LEU A 398 -12.89 -38.31 27.71
N ASP A 399 -12.22 -37.22 28.05
CA ASP A 399 -12.83 -35.97 28.47
C ASP A 399 -13.36 -35.14 27.28
N MET A 400 -14.21 -34.17 27.59
CA MET A 400 -14.82 -33.25 26.61
C MET A 400 -14.04 -31.93 26.50
N ASP A 401 -12.71 -32.03 26.50
CA ASP A 401 -11.83 -30.88 26.32
C ASP A 401 -11.73 -30.47 24.85
N THR A 402 -11.52 -29.18 24.61
CA THR A 402 -11.30 -28.63 23.27
C THR A 402 -9.94 -27.99 23.15
N ARG A 403 -9.39 -28.01 21.93
CA ARG A 403 -8.21 -27.24 21.55
C ARG A 403 -8.49 -26.42 20.30
N VAL A 404 -7.77 -25.32 20.14
CA VAL A 404 -7.74 -24.57 18.88
C VAL A 404 -6.95 -25.38 17.85
N MET A 405 -7.53 -25.54 16.66
CA MET A 405 -6.88 -26.06 15.47
C MET A 405 -6.79 -24.93 14.44
N GLN A 406 -5.60 -24.76 13.88
CA GLN A 406 -5.37 -23.84 12.77
C GLN A 406 -5.54 -24.59 11.45
N MET A 407 -6.46 -24.12 10.61
CA MET A 407 -6.59 -24.55 9.22
C MET A 407 -5.81 -23.58 8.35
N ASN A 408 -4.73 -24.06 7.74
CA ASN A 408 -3.79 -23.25 6.98
C ASN A 408 -4.07 -23.40 5.48
N ALA A 409 -4.25 -22.28 4.80
CA ALA A 409 -4.20 -22.17 3.36
C ALA A 409 -2.96 -21.35 3.00
N SER A 410 -1.85 -22.05 2.72
CA SER A 410 -0.66 -21.42 2.14
C SER A 410 -0.95 -21.12 0.66
N PHE A 411 -0.65 -19.89 0.23
CA PHE A 411 -0.96 -19.43 -1.12
C PHE A 411 0.00 -19.93 -2.19
N VAL A 412 1.26 -20.17 -1.82
CA VAL A 412 2.30 -20.57 -2.76
C VAL A 412 2.50 -22.08 -2.67
N THR A 413 2.23 -22.79 -3.77
CA THR A 413 2.79 -24.13 -3.94
C THR A 413 4.27 -24.00 -4.31
N THR A 414 5.11 -24.96 -3.91
CA THR A 414 6.59 -24.85 -3.94
C THR A 414 7.21 -24.50 -5.30
N ASP A 415 6.46 -24.52 -6.40
CA ASP A 415 6.92 -24.33 -7.78
C ASP A 415 6.33 -23.09 -8.48
N GLU A 416 5.54 -22.24 -7.82
CA GLU A 416 4.90 -21.06 -8.43
C GLU A 416 5.72 -19.77 -8.22
N GLU A 417 6.06 -19.09 -9.32
CA GLU A 417 6.66 -17.74 -9.29
C GLU A 417 5.57 -16.69 -9.03
N THR A 418 5.65 -16.01 -7.89
CA THR A 418 4.75 -14.91 -7.54
C THR A 418 5.32 -13.57 -8.02
N LEU A 419 4.49 -12.73 -8.64
CA LEU A 419 4.84 -11.37 -8.99
C LEU A 419 4.89 -10.49 -7.73
N ASP A 420 5.94 -9.67 -7.54
CA ASP A 420 5.93 -8.63 -6.50
C ASP A 420 4.88 -7.56 -6.80
N ALA A 421 4.48 -6.80 -5.78
CA ALA A 421 3.46 -5.76 -5.93
C ALA A 421 3.75 -4.75 -7.06
N TYR A 422 5.02 -4.36 -7.26
CA TYR A 422 5.37 -3.46 -8.36
C TYR A 422 5.32 -4.15 -9.73
N GLU A 423 5.58 -5.45 -9.81
CA GLU A 423 5.48 -6.20 -11.07
C GLU A 423 4.03 -6.24 -11.54
N THR A 424 3.10 -6.57 -10.64
CA THR A 424 1.66 -6.55 -10.92
C THR A 424 1.20 -5.16 -11.32
N LEU A 425 1.52 -4.13 -10.53
CA LEU A 425 1.07 -2.76 -10.83
C LEU A 425 1.64 -2.24 -12.15
N LEU A 426 2.91 -2.50 -12.47
CA LEU A 426 3.48 -2.06 -13.73
C LEU A 426 2.84 -2.77 -14.93
N LEU A 427 2.53 -4.06 -14.79
CA LEU A 427 1.81 -4.81 -15.81
C LEU A 427 0.39 -4.23 -16.00
N ASP A 428 -0.35 -3.98 -14.93
CA ASP A 428 -1.68 -3.39 -14.99
C ASP A 428 -1.68 -2.01 -15.67
N VAL A 429 -0.67 -1.16 -15.38
CA VAL A 429 -0.50 0.13 -16.08
C VAL A 429 -0.31 -0.08 -17.58
N ILE A 430 0.47 -1.08 -17.98
CA ILE A 430 0.75 -1.40 -19.39
C ILE A 430 -0.51 -1.97 -20.06
N GLU A 431 -1.25 -2.83 -19.38
CA GLU A 431 -2.49 -3.43 -19.89
C GLU A 431 -3.70 -2.50 -19.79
N GLY A 432 -3.57 -1.37 -19.09
CA GLY A 432 -4.65 -0.41 -18.89
C GLY A 432 -5.65 -0.82 -17.80
N ASP A 433 -5.33 -1.84 -16.99
CA ASP A 433 -6.17 -2.23 -15.86
C ASP A 433 -6.02 -1.22 -14.72
N ARG A 434 -7.15 -0.69 -14.28
CA ARG A 434 -7.25 0.36 -13.28
C ARG A 434 -7.62 -0.19 -11.89
N THR A 435 -7.90 -1.49 -11.77
CA THR A 435 -8.51 -2.10 -10.59
C THR A 435 -7.71 -1.87 -9.30
N LEU A 436 -6.39 -1.92 -9.38
CA LEU A 436 -5.49 -1.78 -8.22
C LEU A 436 -5.02 -0.34 -7.96
N PHE A 437 -5.52 0.65 -8.72
CA PHE A 437 -5.13 2.05 -8.59
C PHE A 437 -6.21 2.86 -7.88
N ILE A 438 -5.77 3.81 -7.07
CA ILE A 438 -6.67 4.62 -6.25
C ILE A 438 -7.32 5.73 -7.08
N ARG A 439 -8.66 5.79 -7.06
CA ARG A 439 -9.41 6.90 -7.65
C ARG A 439 -9.38 8.12 -6.73
N PHE A 440 -9.46 9.34 -7.27
CA PHE A 440 -9.28 10.53 -6.42
C PHE A 440 -10.28 10.64 -5.27
N ASP A 441 -11.54 10.28 -5.48
CA ASP A 441 -12.55 10.31 -4.42
C ASP A 441 -12.23 9.35 -3.26
N GLU A 442 -11.56 8.23 -3.52
CA GLU A 442 -11.00 7.39 -2.45
C GLU A 442 -9.93 8.15 -1.64
N VAL A 443 -9.00 8.83 -2.31
CA VAL A 443 -7.97 9.66 -1.64
C VAL A 443 -8.62 10.75 -0.80
N GLU A 444 -9.60 11.47 -1.37
CA GLU A 444 -10.29 12.56 -0.67
C GLU A 444 -11.02 12.05 0.57
N TRP A 445 -11.77 10.95 0.47
CA TRP A 445 -12.47 10.39 1.62
C TRP A 445 -11.54 9.81 2.67
N ALA A 446 -10.43 9.18 2.27
CA ALA A 446 -9.40 8.75 3.21
C ALA A 446 -8.81 9.94 4.00
N TRP A 447 -8.55 11.07 3.34
CA TRP A 447 -8.16 12.31 4.02
C TRP A 447 -9.24 12.81 4.97
N ARG A 448 -10.51 12.88 4.54
CA ARG A 448 -11.63 13.33 5.40
C ARG A 448 -11.74 12.51 6.69
N VAL A 449 -11.45 11.21 6.63
CA VAL A 449 -11.52 10.31 7.80
C VAL A 449 -10.44 10.62 8.83
N VAL A 450 -9.20 10.89 8.38
CA VAL A 450 -8.05 11.11 9.29
C VAL A 450 -7.84 12.58 9.66
N ASP A 451 -8.42 13.52 8.90
CA ASP A 451 -8.26 14.97 9.08
C ASP A 451 -8.59 15.46 10.50
N PRO A 452 -9.65 14.99 11.20
CA PRO A 452 -9.88 15.37 12.60
C PRO A 452 -8.74 14.97 13.55
N ILE A 453 -8.10 13.83 13.29
CA ILE A 453 -6.96 13.33 14.09
C ILE A 453 -5.75 14.23 13.82
N LEU A 454 -5.42 14.48 12.55
CA LEU A 454 -4.32 15.34 12.13
C LEU A 454 -4.42 16.75 12.73
N LYS A 455 -5.59 17.38 12.58
CA LYS A 455 -5.82 18.75 13.08
C LYS A 455 -5.72 18.84 14.60
N ASN A 456 -6.15 17.80 15.32
CA ASN A 456 -6.02 17.78 16.77
C ASN A 456 -4.57 17.60 17.22
N TRP A 457 -3.83 16.70 16.58
CA TRP A 457 -2.42 16.47 16.91
C TRP A 457 -1.49 17.63 16.50
N ALA A 458 -1.83 18.38 15.45
CA ALA A 458 -1.06 19.54 15.01
C ALA A 458 -1.03 20.70 16.03
N VAL A 459 -2.02 20.79 16.92
CA VAL A 459 -2.08 21.80 17.99
C VAL A 459 -1.46 21.31 19.31
N GLU A 460 -1.31 20.01 19.49
CA GLU A 460 -0.66 19.38 20.65
C GLU A 460 0.84 19.24 20.41
N ARG A 461 1.60 20.31 20.66
CA ARG A 461 3.04 20.35 20.34
C ARG A 461 3.99 20.18 21.52
N GLU A 462 3.46 20.02 22.72
CA GLU A 462 4.29 20.05 23.94
C GLU A 462 4.79 18.68 24.37
N TYR A 463 4.09 17.60 24.01
CA TYR A 463 4.41 16.25 24.48
C TYR A 463 3.88 15.17 23.53
N ILE A 464 4.70 14.13 23.32
CA ILE A 464 4.29 12.88 22.69
C ILE A 464 4.68 11.70 23.61
N PRO A 465 3.75 10.77 23.92
CA PRO A 465 4.08 9.54 24.63
C PRO A 465 5.14 8.73 23.88
N THR A 466 5.95 7.98 24.61
CA THR A 466 7.00 7.14 24.00
C THR A 466 6.78 5.66 24.26
N TYR A 467 7.41 4.83 23.43
CA TYR A 467 7.48 3.38 23.63
C TYR A 467 8.90 2.89 23.38
N PRO A 468 9.39 1.85 24.09
CA PRO A 468 10.72 1.31 23.84
C PRO A 468 10.80 0.71 22.43
N ALA A 469 11.85 1.04 21.67
CA ALA A 469 12.14 0.34 20.42
C ALA A 469 12.29 -1.18 20.67
N GLY A 470 11.65 -1.99 19.82
CA GLY A 470 11.52 -3.44 19.98
C GLY A 470 10.28 -3.90 20.76
N SER A 471 9.44 -2.98 21.26
CA SER A 471 8.14 -3.32 21.85
C SER A 471 7.00 -3.31 20.82
N TRP A 472 5.78 -3.65 21.23
CA TRP A 472 4.57 -3.59 20.36
C TRP A 472 3.86 -2.22 20.36
N GLY A 473 4.54 -1.17 20.83
CA GLY A 473 4.01 0.18 20.95
C GLY A 473 3.74 0.57 22.42
N PRO A 474 3.04 1.70 22.65
CA PRO A 474 2.76 2.20 23.99
C PRO A 474 1.75 1.30 24.72
N ALA A 475 1.90 1.16 26.05
CA ALA A 475 0.98 0.36 26.87
C ALA A 475 -0.49 0.84 26.77
N ASP A 476 -0.67 2.16 26.62
CA ASP A 476 -1.98 2.79 26.49
C ASP A 476 -2.71 2.44 25.18
N ALA A 477 -2.05 1.78 24.22
CA ALA A 477 -2.67 1.36 22.95
C ALA A 477 -3.93 0.52 23.15
N ASN A 478 -4.00 -0.25 24.24
CA ASN A 478 -5.13 -1.12 24.55
C ASN A 478 -6.38 -0.36 24.99
N ARG A 479 -6.30 0.92 25.37
CA ARG A 479 -7.48 1.72 25.75
C ARG A 479 -8.44 1.97 24.58
N LEU A 480 -8.02 1.68 23.34
CA LEU A 480 -8.88 1.81 22.16
C LEU A 480 -9.96 0.74 22.12
N PHE A 481 -9.73 -0.42 22.73
CA PHE A 481 -10.66 -1.55 22.66
C PHE A 481 -11.98 -1.25 23.38
N ASP A 482 -13.07 -1.84 22.87
CA ASP A 482 -14.43 -1.64 23.40
C ASP A 482 -14.73 -2.57 24.58
N SER A 483 -13.94 -3.64 24.76
CA SER A 483 -14.12 -4.64 25.80
C SER A 483 -12.77 -5.05 26.42
N ASP A 484 -12.77 -5.38 27.70
CA ASP A 484 -11.56 -5.74 28.47
C ASP A 484 -10.90 -7.07 28.02
N ASP A 485 -11.65 -7.92 27.32
CA ASP A 485 -11.16 -9.20 26.78
C ASP A 485 -10.57 -9.07 25.35
N GLN A 486 -10.45 -7.84 24.85
CA GLN A 486 -9.84 -7.55 23.55
C GLN A 486 -8.40 -7.06 23.74
N ALA A 487 -7.51 -7.58 22.89
CA ALA A 487 -6.12 -7.17 22.81
C ALA A 487 -5.63 -7.28 21.37
N TRP A 488 -4.54 -6.59 21.06
CA TRP A 488 -3.92 -6.69 19.74
C TRP A 488 -3.41 -8.11 19.47
N ARG A 489 -3.78 -8.67 18.32
CA ARG A 489 -3.18 -9.88 17.77
C ARG A 489 -1.80 -9.51 17.21
N ASN A 490 -0.76 -10.07 17.82
CA ASN A 490 0.64 -9.84 17.43
C ASN A 490 1.26 -10.98 16.62
N GLU A 491 0.57 -12.13 16.55
CA GLU A 491 1.08 -13.38 16.00
C GLU A 491 0.03 -14.03 15.09
N LEU A 492 0.49 -14.84 14.13
CA LEU A 492 -0.37 -15.67 13.29
C LEU A 492 -0.84 -16.90 14.08
#